data_AF-A0A2H3JKW7-F1
#
_entry.id   AF-A0A2H3JKW7-F1
#
_cell.length_a   1.000
_cell.length_b   1.000
_cell.length_c   1.000
_cell.angle_alpha   90.00
_cell.angle_beta   90.00
_cell.angle_gamma   90.00
#
_symmetry.space_group_name_H-M   'P 1'
#
loop_
_entity.id
_entity.type
_entity.pdbx_description
1 polymer ?
#
loop_
_entity_poly.entity_id
_entity_poly.type
_entity_poly.pdbx_seq_one_letter_code
_entity_poly.pdbx_strand_id
1 'polypeptide(L)'
;MPRFLSEVKLNLWSGLMRLRSLRKKRDDDATQGRDRSSTSLADGTLAQDSVHIETTPDCAVARFCRFILADIPGRTTHVRILSISGDRVRPEGGDTDSDFLTCVHILCEVLRHTSRITDVTLDDITYFLKEYKTLAIAIAQLPNVQSFTMRTTSISVIPWPQIAFQPRKLVINVKWLNFGVDVGLERKAFDQMLALPNFWGHIEYLKVDHCDNLLETAAANNAMPLLSIRTLKIMDVRPGTLANAARLFPNQAGTHDRDHVKGGGDDGVAPGESPGAVRRVEYLQYGGR
;
A
#
# COMPACT_ATOMS: atom_id res chain seq x y z
N MET A 1 -27.50 -12.19 1.58
CA MET A 1 -26.04 -12.41 1.44
C MET A 1 -25.30 -11.63 2.52
N PRO A 2 -24.44 -12.27 3.32
CA PRO A 2 -23.66 -11.57 4.35
C PRO A 2 -22.74 -10.52 3.73
N ARG A 3 -22.63 -9.36 4.39
CA ARG A 3 -21.74 -8.26 4.00
C ARG A 3 -20.32 -8.63 4.40
N PHE A 4 -19.42 -8.80 3.43
CA PHE A 4 -18.04 -9.18 3.72
C PHE A 4 -17.13 -7.95 3.90
N LEU A 5 -16.14 -8.12 4.78
CA LEU A 5 -15.07 -7.16 5.04
C LEU A 5 -14.01 -7.32 3.95
N SER A 6 -13.61 -6.24 3.31
CA SER A 6 -12.65 -6.25 2.20
C SER A 6 -11.37 -5.48 2.50
N GLU A 7 -11.44 -4.54 3.44
CA GLU A 7 -10.34 -3.67 3.83
C GLU A 7 -10.03 -3.82 5.32
N VAL A 8 -8.76 -4.08 5.60
CA VAL A 8 -8.20 -4.14 6.95
C VAL A 8 -7.19 -3.00 7.08
N LYS A 9 -7.56 -1.99 7.89
CA LYS A 9 -6.65 -0.91 8.26
C LYS A 9 -6.23 -1.06 9.72
N LEU A 10 -4.96 -1.36 9.90
CA LEU A 10 -4.27 -1.51 11.18
C LEU A 10 -3.58 -0.18 11.51
N ASN A 11 -4.08 0.53 12.53
CA ASN A 11 -3.35 1.63 13.15
C ASN A 11 -2.75 1.15 14.47
N LEU A 12 -1.42 1.00 14.49
CA LEU A 12 -0.70 0.45 15.64
C LEU A 12 -0.59 1.44 16.81
N TRP A 13 -0.83 2.73 16.57
CA TRP A 13 -0.66 3.77 17.60
C TRP A 13 -1.85 3.89 18.56
N SER A 14 -3.06 3.79 18.03
CA SER A 14 -4.29 4.02 18.81
C SER A 14 -4.98 2.73 19.24
N GLY A 15 -4.40 1.57 18.93
CA GLY A 15 -5.11 0.29 18.96
C GLY A 15 -6.34 0.26 18.04
N LEU A 16 -6.54 1.29 17.20
CA LEU A 16 -7.72 1.43 16.36
C LEU A 16 -7.56 0.61 15.08
N MET A 17 -8.41 -0.40 14.97
CA MET A 17 -8.69 -1.08 13.72
C MET A 17 -9.88 -0.41 13.05
N ARG A 18 -9.70 0.05 11.80
CA ARG A 18 -10.84 0.50 10.99
C ARG A 18 -11.13 -0.54 9.92
N LEU A 19 -12.21 -1.27 10.12
CA LEU A 19 -12.74 -2.20 9.14
C LEU A 19 -13.73 -1.45 8.25
N ARG A 20 -13.49 -1.47 6.94
CA ARG A 20 -14.47 -1.00 5.96
C ARG A 20 -14.93 -2.19 5.13
N SER A 21 -16.24 -2.38 5.09
CA SER A 21 -16.86 -3.17 4.02
C SER A 21 -16.91 -2.27 2.79
N LEU A 22 -16.22 -2.66 1.71
CA LEU A 22 -16.40 -2.01 0.41
C LEU A 22 -17.83 -2.28 -0.03
N ARG A 23 -18.72 -1.30 0.19
CA ARG A 23 -20.01 -1.29 -0.47
C ARG A 23 -19.71 -1.17 -1.96
N LYS A 24 -20.13 -2.16 -2.74
CA LYS A 24 -20.29 -1.99 -4.18
C LYS A 24 -21.24 -0.80 -4.34
N LYS A 25 -20.71 0.35 -4.78
CA LYS A 25 -21.49 1.52 -5.13
C LYS A 25 -22.46 1.02 -6.21
N ARG A 26 -23.73 0.85 -5.84
CA ARG A 26 -24.77 0.55 -6.81
C ARG A 26 -24.89 1.85 -7.60
N ASP A 27 -24.58 1.79 -8.88
CA ASP A 27 -24.98 2.83 -9.81
C ASP A 27 -26.51 2.77 -9.85
N ASP A 28 -27.14 3.49 -8.92
CA ASP A 28 -28.57 3.79 -8.97
C ASP A 28 -28.72 4.88 -10.02
N ASP A 29 -28.60 4.49 -11.29
CA ASP A 29 -29.03 5.32 -12.40
C ASP A 29 -30.56 5.27 -12.48
N ALA A 30 -31.10 6.43 -12.11
CA ALA A 30 -32.44 6.93 -12.32
C ALA A 30 -33.22 6.27 -13.47
N THR A 31 -34.22 5.48 -13.12
CA THR A 31 -35.47 5.42 -13.88
C THR A 31 -36.60 5.85 -12.96
N GLN A 32 -36.83 7.15 -12.97
CA GLN A 32 -37.99 7.78 -12.34
C GLN A 32 -39.20 7.51 -13.25
N GLY A 33 -40.15 6.72 -12.76
CA GLY A 33 -41.38 6.50 -13.51
C GLY A 33 -42.29 5.43 -12.93
N ARG A 34 -43.26 5.91 -12.14
CA ARG A 34 -44.68 5.49 -12.13
C ARG A 34 -45.16 4.71 -10.90
N ASP A 35 -46.15 5.34 -10.28
CA ASP A 35 -46.97 4.91 -9.16
C ASP A 35 -47.53 3.49 -9.30
N ARG A 36 -47.56 2.75 -8.18
CA ARG A 36 -48.81 2.24 -7.58
C ARG A 36 -48.58 1.43 -6.29
N SER A 37 -49.32 1.85 -5.27
CA SER A 37 -50.06 1.04 -4.30
C SER A 37 -49.32 0.00 -3.44
N SER A 38 -49.16 0.41 -2.18
CA SER A 38 -49.25 -0.36 -0.93
C SER A 38 -49.71 -1.83 -1.01
N THR A 39 -48.88 -2.71 -0.47
CA THR A 39 -49.30 -3.73 0.50
C THR A 39 -48.14 -4.01 1.44
N SER A 40 -48.41 -3.90 2.74
CA SER A 40 -47.51 -4.21 3.83
C SER A 40 -47.24 -5.72 3.88
N LEU A 41 -46.01 -6.13 4.14
CA LEU A 41 -45.78 -7.32 4.96
C LEU A 41 -44.40 -7.20 5.63
N ALA A 42 -44.38 -7.56 6.91
CA ALA A 42 -43.28 -7.43 7.83
C ALA A 42 -41.98 -8.01 7.28
N ASP A 43 -40.89 -7.24 7.40
CA ASP A 43 -39.56 -7.82 7.37
C ASP A 43 -38.66 -7.13 8.38
N GLY A 44 -37.99 -7.96 9.17
CA GLY A 44 -37.27 -7.60 10.38
C GLY A 44 -36.23 -6.54 10.09
N THR A 45 -36.45 -5.35 10.64
CA THR A 45 -35.46 -4.29 10.68
C THR A 45 -34.36 -4.74 11.64
N LEU A 46 -33.33 -5.41 11.10
CA LEU A 46 -32.02 -5.45 11.74
C LEU A 46 -31.53 -4.00 11.76
N ALA A 47 -31.80 -3.34 12.89
CA ALA A 47 -31.16 -2.10 13.27
C ALA A 47 -29.67 -2.26 12.96
N GLN A 48 -29.20 -1.44 12.04
CA GLN A 48 -27.78 -1.37 11.73
C GLN A 48 -27.13 -0.57 12.85
N ASP A 49 -27.15 -1.15 14.05
CA ASP A 49 -26.39 -0.66 15.19
C ASP A 49 -24.94 -0.68 14.74
N SER A 50 -24.39 0.52 14.51
CA SER A 50 -22.96 0.72 14.63
C SER A 50 -22.63 0.47 16.09
N VAL A 51 -22.52 -0.81 16.46
CA VAL A 51 -22.15 -1.22 17.81
C VAL A 51 -20.75 -0.66 18.02
N HIS A 52 -20.69 0.47 18.70
CA HIS A 52 -19.46 1.02 19.23
C HIS A 52 -19.15 0.18 20.47
N ILE A 53 -18.42 -0.91 20.24
CA ILE A 53 -17.99 -1.82 21.30
C ILE A 53 -16.83 -1.13 22.03
N GLU A 54 -17.14 -0.28 23.00
CA GLU A 54 -16.16 0.11 24.02
C GLU A 54 -15.88 -1.10 24.90
N THR A 55 -14.68 -1.63 24.76
CA THR A 55 -14.20 -2.80 25.50
C THR A 55 -12.79 -2.50 25.95
N THR A 56 -12.44 -3.04 27.11
CA THR A 56 -11.13 -3.02 27.77
C THR A 56 -9.96 -3.28 26.80
N PRO A 57 -8.72 -2.86 27.14
CA PRO A 57 -7.60 -2.68 26.21
C PRO A 57 -6.96 -3.99 25.71
N ASP A 58 -7.76 -5.04 25.52
CA ASP A 58 -7.44 -6.13 24.62
C ASP A 58 -7.34 -5.57 23.21
N CYS A 59 -6.12 -5.31 22.76
CA CYS A 59 -5.69 -5.01 21.39
C CYS A 59 -6.75 -5.43 20.34
N ALA A 60 -7.52 -4.46 19.82
CA ALA A 60 -8.61 -4.73 18.87
C ALA A 60 -8.12 -5.50 17.63
N VAL A 61 -6.83 -5.34 17.30
CA VAL A 61 -6.11 -6.14 16.30
C VAL A 61 -6.16 -7.62 16.62
N ALA A 62 -5.78 -8.04 17.83
CA ALA A 62 -5.80 -9.45 18.22
C ALA A 62 -7.22 -10.03 18.15
N ARG A 63 -8.24 -9.27 18.58
CA ARG A 63 -9.64 -9.71 18.49
C ARG A 63 -10.08 -9.91 17.05
N PHE A 64 -9.77 -8.98 16.15
CA PHE A 64 -10.02 -9.16 14.73
C PHE A 64 -9.27 -10.36 14.15
N CYS A 65 -7.98 -10.51 14.48
CA CYS A 65 -7.18 -11.59 13.94
C CYS A 65 -7.72 -12.95 14.42
N ARG A 66 -8.09 -13.07 15.70
CA ARG A 66 -8.79 -14.25 16.24
C ARG A 66 -10.12 -14.50 15.52
N PHE A 67 -10.89 -13.45 15.22
CA PHE A 67 -12.11 -13.57 14.42
C PHE A 67 -11.83 -14.12 13.01
N ILE A 68 -10.79 -13.66 12.33
CA ILE A 68 -10.42 -14.21 11.01
C ILE A 68 -9.97 -15.67 11.12
N LEU A 69 -9.14 -15.98 12.12
CA LEU A 69 -8.61 -17.35 12.34
C LEU A 69 -9.69 -18.35 12.78
N ALA A 70 -10.78 -17.91 13.40
CA ALA A 70 -11.88 -18.78 13.81
C ALA A 70 -12.60 -19.45 12.62
N ASP A 71 -12.45 -18.92 11.41
CA ASP A 71 -12.99 -19.50 10.16
C ASP A 71 -12.09 -19.09 9.00
N ILE A 72 -10.92 -19.72 8.95
CA ILE A 72 -9.91 -19.49 7.91
C ILE A 72 -10.48 -19.65 6.49
N PRO A 73 -11.08 -20.80 6.10
CA PRO A 73 -11.47 -21.01 4.71
C PRO A 73 -12.58 -20.05 4.25
N GLY A 74 -13.47 -19.62 5.15
CA GLY A 74 -14.46 -18.61 4.86
C GLY A 74 -13.86 -17.20 4.80
N ARG A 75 -13.26 -16.74 5.90
CA ARG A 75 -13.02 -15.31 6.16
C ARG A 75 -11.77 -14.76 5.50
N THR A 76 -10.69 -15.53 5.41
CA THR A 76 -9.42 -15.03 4.86
C THR A 76 -9.52 -14.70 3.38
N THR A 77 -10.46 -15.34 2.67
CA THR A 77 -10.69 -15.11 1.25
C THR A 77 -11.30 -13.74 0.92
N HIS A 78 -11.79 -13.03 1.93
CA HIS A 78 -12.43 -11.73 1.78
C HIS A 78 -11.46 -10.56 2.01
N VAL A 79 -10.34 -10.77 2.70
CA VAL A 79 -9.35 -9.71 2.97
C VAL A 79 -8.57 -9.42 1.69
N ARG A 80 -8.74 -8.20 1.14
CA ARG A 80 -8.09 -7.76 -0.11
C ARG A 80 -7.07 -6.66 0.10
N ILE A 81 -7.32 -5.77 1.04
CA ILE A 81 -6.50 -4.59 1.29
C ILE A 81 -5.92 -4.69 2.70
N LEU A 82 -4.59 -4.59 2.79
CA LEU A 82 -3.83 -4.49 4.02
C LEU A 82 -3.20 -3.11 4.09
N SER A 83 -3.60 -2.31 5.07
CA SER A 83 -2.93 -1.06 5.40
C SER A 83 -2.41 -1.12 6.82
N ILE A 84 -1.10 -0.94 6.99
CA ILE A 84 -0.44 -0.86 8.28
C ILE A 84 0.17 0.53 8.38
N SER A 85 -0.28 1.30 9.36
CA SER A 85 0.26 2.60 9.68
C SER A 85 0.65 2.65 11.15
N GLY A 86 1.78 3.27 11.45
CA GLY A 86 2.19 3.52 12.82
C GLY A 86 2.94 4.83 12.86
N ASP A 87 2.45 5.80 13.63
CA ASP A 87 3.27 6.94 14.00
C ASP A 87 4.41 6.44 14.90
N ARG A 88 5.51 7.20 14.98
CA ARG A 88 6.80 6.94 15.66
C ARG A 88 6.73 6.49 17.13
N VAL A 89 6.09 5.36 17.43
CA VAL A 89 6.15 4.72 18.74
C VAL A 89 7.50 4.03 18.82
N ARG A 90 8.48 4.78 19.29
CA ARG A 90 9.61 4.18 19.98
C ARG A 90 9.02 3.63 21.28
N PRO A 91 9.10 2.32 21.57
CA PRO A 91 8.77 1.82 22.89
C PRO A 91 9.76 2.48 23.86
N GLU A 92 9.37 3.63 24.40
CA GLU A 92 10.08 4.32 25.46
C GLU A 92 9.81 3.55 26.75
N GLY A 93 10.52 2.43 26.90
CA GLY A 93 10.36 1.53 28.03
C GLY A 93 10.64 0.10 27.61
N GLY A 94 11.71 -0.49 28.16
CA GLY A 94 12.19 -1.83 27.81
C GLY A 94 11.26 -2.99 28.16
N ASP A 95 10.03 -2.73 28.62
CA ASP A 95 8.97 -3.72 28.69
C ASP A 95 8.19 -3.70 27.38
N THR A 96 8.72 -4.44 26.40
CA THR A 96 7.89 -4.88 25.27
C THR A 96 6.73 -5.70 25.82
N ASP A 97 5.58 -5.04 25.92
CA ASP A 97 4.32 -5.60 26.38
C ASP A 97 4.06 -6.95 25.69
N SER A 98 4.01 -8.04 26.47
CA SER A 98 3.85 -9.41 25.94
C SER A 98 2.61 -9.56 25.06
N ASP A 99 1.60 -8.75 25.34
CA ASP A 99 0.33 -8.72 24.63
C ASP A 99 0.47 -8.16 23.22
N PHE A 100 1.35 -7.18 23.03
CA PHE A 100 1.63 -6.61 21.72
C PHE A 100 2.37 -7.59 20.82
N LEU A 101 3.40 -8.26 21.35
CA LEU A 101 4.11 -9.32 20.62
C LEU A 101 3.14 -10.44 20.22
N THR A 102 2.23 -10.81 21.11
CA THR A 102 1.14 -11.74 20.81
C THR A 102 0.25 -11.23 19.68
N CYS A 103 -0.14 -9.95 19.66
CA CYS A 103 -0.89 -9.37 18.54
C CYS A 103 -0.15 -9.51 17.20
N VAL A 104 1.17 -9.22 17.19
CA VAL A 104 2.00 -9.34 15.98
C VAL A 104 2.04 -10.79 15.50
N HIS A 105 2.22 -11.76 16.39
CA HIS A 105 2.23 -13.18 16.02
C HIS A 105 0.90 -13.63 15.43
N ILE A 106 -0.23 -13.26 16.03
CA ILE A 106 -1.56 -13.61 15.51
C ILE A 106 -1.79 -12.93 14.16
N LEU A 107 -1.33 -11.69 13.97
CA LEU A 107 -1.39 -11.00 12.67
C LEU A 107 -0.57 -11.74 11.60
N CYS A 108 0.66 -12.13 11.91
CA CYS A 108 1.49 -12.93 10.99
C CYS A 108 0.79 -14.23 10.60
N GLU A 109 0.12 -14.89 11.54
CA GLU A 109 -0.64 -16.10 11.27
C GLU A 109 -1.82 -15.83 10.33
N VAL A 110 -2.59 -14.75 10.54
CA VAL A 110 -3.63 -14.34 9.60
C VAL A 110 -3.05 -14.13 8.19
N LEU A 111 -1.91 -13.44 8.08
CA LEU A 111 -1.30 -13.13 6.79
C LEU A 111 -0.91 -14.39 6.00
N ARG A 112 -0.47 -15.45 6.68
CA ARG A 112 -0.17 -16.75 6.05
C ARG A 112 -1.40 -17.39 5.39
N HIS A 113 -2.58 -17.16 5.96
CA HIS A 113 -3.84 -17.72 5.46
C HIS A 113 -4.57 -16.80 4.47
N THR A 114 -4.21 -15.52 4.40
CA THR A 114 -4.82 -14.55 3.49
C THR A 114 -4.09 -14.52 2.14
N SER A 115 -4.37 -15.51 1.29
CA SER A 115 -3.80 -15.56 -0.06
C SER A 115 -4.34 -14.47 -1.00
N ARG A 116 -5.41 -13.77 -0.61
CA ARG A 116 -6.21 -12.93 -1.50
C ARG A 116 -5.94 -11.43 -1.39
N ILE A 117 -4.96 -11.03 -0.59
CA ILE A 117 -4.51 -9.64 -0.47
C ILE A 117 -3.90 -9.18 -1.80
N THR A 118 -4.46 -8.11 -2.35
CA THR A 118 -4.04 -7.48 -3.61
C THR A 118 -3.36 -6.13 -3.38
N ASP A 119 -3.65 -5.46 -2.29
CA ASP A 119 -3.18 -4.11 -2.02
C ASP A 119 -2.53 -4.05 -0.64
N VAL A 120 -1.28 -3.61 -0.59
CA VAL A 120 -0.52 -3.44 0.64
C VAL A 120 -0.04 -2.00 0.74
N THR A 121 -0.34 -1.34 1.85
CA THR A 121 0.15 0.01 2.17
C THR A 121 0.84 0.00 3.52
N LEU A 122 2.10 0.42 3.53
CA LEU A 122 2.95 0.54 4.70
C LEU A 122 3.26 2.03 4.92
N ASP A 123 2.84 2.61 6.04
CA ASP A 123 2.98 4.04 6.32
C ASP A 123 3.63 4.33 7.68
N ASP A 124 4.80 4.96 7.67
CA ASP A 124 5.61 5.31 8.86
C ASP A 124 5.99 4.12 9.78
N ILE A 125 6.00 2.88 9.26
CA ILE A 125 6.23 1.67 10.07
C ILE A 125 7.68 1.17 10.09
N THR A 126 8.66 1.99 9.73
CA THR A 126 10.08 1.61 9.64
C THR A 126 10.58 0.93 10.90
N TYR A 127 10.40 1.61 12.05
CA TYR A 127 10.89 1.12 13.33
C TYR A 127 10.23 -0.21 13.69
N PHE A 128 8.91 -0.30 13.49
CA PHE A 128 8.14 -1.48 13.80
C PHE A 128 8.58 -2.70 12.96
N LEU A 129 8.76 -2.56 11.65
CA LEU A 129 9.23 -3.68 10.82
C LEU A 129 10.69 -4.08 11.10
N LYS A 130 11.51 -3.15 11.59
CA LYS A 130 12.89 -3.43 12.01
C LYS A 130 12.94 -4.33 13.25
N GLU A 131 12.09 -4.06 14.23
CA GLU A 131 11.98 -4.87 15.45
C GLU A 131 11.26 -6.20 15.19
N TYR A 132 10.15 -6.17 14.43
CA TYR A 132 9.31 -7.34 14.18
C TYR A 132 9.53 -7.92 12.78
N LYS A 133 10.71 -8.46 12.54
CA LYS A 133 11.12 -9.03 11.24
C LYS A 133 10.18 -10.13 10.72
N THR A 134 9.55 -10.89 11.62
CA THR A 134 8.58 -11.94 11.26
C THR A 134 7.39 -11.37 10.49
N LEU A 135 6.95 -10.16 10.83
CA LEU A 135 5.88 -9.48 10.11
C LEU A 135 6.33 -9.01 8.72
N ALA A 136 7.54 -8.44 8.61
CA ALA A 136 8.09 -8.03 7.33
C ALA A 136 8.22 -9.24 6.37
N ILE A 137 8.63 -10.39 6.88
CA ILE A 137 8.67 -11.66 6.13
C ILE A 137 7.26 -12.10 5.73
N ALA A 138 6.29 -12.09 6.65
CA ALA A 138 4.92 -12.47 6.35
C ALA A 138 4.30 -11.60 5.24
N ILE A 139 4.58 -10.29 5.24
CA ILE A 139 4.15 -9.37 4.18
C ILE A 139 4.84 -9.70 2.85
N ALA A 140 6.15 -9.96 2.86
CA ALA A 140 6.90 -10.31 1.66
C ALA A 140 6.40 -11.60 1.00
N GLN A 141 5.89 -12.55 1.80
CA GLN A 141 5.39 -13.85 1.33
C GLN A 141 3.95 -13.82 0.79
N LEU A 142 3.26 -12.67 0.80
CA LEU A 142 1.92 -12.56 0.21
C LEU A 142 2.01 -12.79 -1.31
N PRO A 143 1.29 -13.75 -1.91
CA PRO A 143 1.53 -14.15 -3.30
C PRO A 143 0.84 -13.26 -4.35
N ASN A 144 -0.26 -12.58 -3.99
CA ASN A 144 -1.17 -11.96 -4.97
C ASN A 144 -1.17 -10.42 -4.94
N VAL A 145 -0.17 -9.80 -4.30
CA VAL A 145 -0.09 -8.33 -4.19
C VAL A 145 0.12 -7.71 -5.58
N GLN A 146 -0.84 -6.92 -6.02
CA GLN A 146 -0.84 -6.15 -7.27
C GLN A 146 -0.38 -4.70 -7.06
N SER A 147 -0.62 -4.15 -5.87
CA SER A 147 -0.32 -2.78 -5.50
C SER A 147 0.45 -2.76 -4.19
N PHE A 148 1.71 -2.32 -4.23
CA PHE A 148 2.59 -2.21 -3.08
C PHE A 148 3.00 -0.75 -2.88
N THR A 149 2.57 -0.17 -1.76
CA THR A 149 2.81 1.23 -1.43
C THR A 149 3.56 1.35 -0.12
N MET A 150 4.70 2.03 -0.15
CA MET A 150 5.48 2.41 1.02
C MET A 150 5.48 3.92 1.13
N ARG A 151 5.11 4.45 2.30
CA ARG A 151 5.10 5.87 2.62
C ARG A 151 5.84 6.06 3.93
N THR A 152 6.80 6.97 3.95
CA THR A 152 7.59 7.27 5.16
C THR A 152 8.24 6.00 5.77
N THR A 153 8.33 4.92 4.99
CA THR A 153 8.78 3.60 5.42
C THR A 153 10.04 3.30 4.64
N SER A 154 11.13 3.05 5.36
CA SER A 154 12.43 2.64 4.84
C SER A 154 12.29 1.38 3.98
N ILE A 155 12.91 1.35 2.80
CA ILE A 155 12.87 0.15 1.95
C ILE A 155 13.78 -0.94 2.50
N SER A 156 14.75 -0.58 3.35
CA SER A 156 15.71 -1.51 3.96
C SER A 156 15.11 -2.53 4.93
N VAL A 157 13.91 -2.27 5.45
CA VAL A 157 13.22 -3.21 6.35
C VAL A 157 12.48 -4.31 5.60
N ILE A 158 12.35 -4.20 4.28
CA ILE A 158 11.69 -5.21 3.45
C ILE A 158 12.72 -6.29 3.08
N PRO A 159 12.43 -7.58 3.34
CA PRO A 159 13.32 -8.66 2.94
C PRO A 159 13.15 -8.96 1.44
N TRP A 160 13.66 -8.06 0.58
CA TRP A 160 13.52 -8.15 -0.88
C TRP A 160 13.78 -9.55 -1.46
N PRO A 161 14.84 -10.29 -1.08
CA PRO A 161 15.10 -11.63 -1.60
C PRO A 161 14.01 -12.68 -1.29
N GLN A 162 13.10 -12.39 -0.37
CA GLN A 162 12.02 -13.27 0.07
C GLN A 162 10.64 -12.85 -0.47
N ILE A 163 10.58 -11.80 -1.31
CA ILE A 163 9.31 -11.35 -1.89
C ILE A 163 8.76 -12.43 -2.83
N ALA A 164 7.50 -12.79 -2.60
CA ALA A 164 6.74 -13.74 -3.42
C ALA A 164 5.81 -13.06 -4.44
N PHE A 165 5.46 -11.78 -4.24
CA PHE A 165 4.57 -11.04 -5.14
C PHE A 165 5.30 -10.31 -6.28
N GLN A 166 4.56 -10.02 -7.34
CA GLN A 166 5.02 -9.28 -8.52
C GLN A 166 4.01 -8.15 -8.79
N PRO A 167 4.20 -6.96 -8.19
CA PRO A 167 3.19 -5.92 -8.20
C PRO A 167 3.16 -5.23 -9.57
N ARG A 168 1.96 -4.83 -10.02
CA ARG A 168 1.80 -3.94 -11.18
C ARG A 168 1.99 -2.47 -10.82
N LYS A 169 1.74 -2.13 -9.57
CA LYS A 169 1.87 -0.77 -9.03
C LYS A 169 2.84 -0.77 -7.86
N LEU A 170 3.93 -0.03 -8.00
CA LEU A 170 4.90 0.21 -6.95
C LEU A 170 4.95 1.70 -6.63
N VAL A 171 4.73 2.05 -5.37
CA VAL A 171 4.85 3.41 -4.87
C VAL A 171 5.84 3.42 -3.71
N ILE A 172 6.95 4.13 -3.87
CA ILE A 172 7.97 4.31 -2.85
C ILE A 172 8.05 5.80 -2.56
N ASN A 173 7.57 6.21 -1.39
CA ASN A 173 7.69 7.57 -0.91
C ASN A 173 8.48 7.57 0.41
N VAL A 174 9.79 7.82 0.32
CA VAL A 174 10.68 7.84 1.49
C VAL A 174 11.00 9.29 1.83
N LYS A 175 10.62 9.73 3.03
CA LYS A 175 10.99 11.06 3.54
C LYS A 175 12.31 10.97 4.31
N TRP A 176 13.44 11.21 3.66
CA TRP A 176 14.78 11.05 4.25
C TRP A 176 15.08 12.01 5.40
N LEU A 177 14.51 13.22 5.35
CA LEU A 177 14.90 14.35 6.20
C LEU A 177 14.69 14.14 7.70
N ASN A 178 14.01 13.08 8.12
CA ASN A 178 13.52 12.95 9.49
C ASN A 178 13.96 11.71 10.27
N PHE A 179 14.72 10.76 9.69
CA PHE A 179 14.78 9.41 10.27
C PHE A 179 16.14 8.83 10.62
N GLY A 180 17.25 9.58 10.48
CA GLY A 180 18.58 8.99 10.72
C GLY A 180 18.80 7.71 9.91
N VAL A 181 18.13 7.61 8.76
CA VAL A 181 18.14 6.43 7.90
C VAL A 181 19.53 6.33 7.30
N ASP A 182 20.14 5.17 7.46
CA ASP A 182 21.41 4.85 6.85
C ASP A 182 21.22 4.72 5.34
N VAL A 183 21.70 5.73 4.61
CA VAL A 183 21.66 5.79 3.14
C VAL A 183 22.29 4.55 2.51
N GLY A 184 23.30 3.96 3.15
CA GLY A 184 23.94 2.73 2.70
C GLY A 184 23.01 1.51 2.77
N LEU A 185 22.19 1.41 3.83
CA LEU A 185 21.21 0.33 3.96
C LEU A 185 20.08 0.45 2.93
N GLU A 186 19.58 1.66 2.68
CA GLU A 186 18.57 1.90 1.65
C GLU A 186 19.12 1.57 0.25
N ARG A 187 20.33 2.02 -0.06
CA ARG A 187 21.00 1.70 -1.33
C ARG A 187 21.16 0.20 -1.52
N LYS A 188 21.64 -0.51 -0.48
CA LYS A 188 21.79 -1.97 -0.51
C LYS A 188 20.44 -2.67 -0.72
N ALA A 189 19.38 -2.22 -0.06
CA ALA A 189 18.06 -2.80 -0.21
C ALA A 189 17.48 -2.55 -1.61
N PHE A 190 17.76 -1.39 -2.18
CA PHE A 190 17.42 -1.10 -3.57
C PHE A 190 18.18 -2.01 -4.55
N ASP A 191 19.48 -2.23 -4.34
CA ASP A 191 20.26 -3.17 -5.16
C ASP A 191 19.67 -4.59 -5.07
N GLN A 192 19.25 -5.03 -3.88
CA GLN A 192 18.56 -6.30 -3.71
C GLN A 192 17.23 -6.34 -4.47
N MET A 193 16.44 -5.27 -4.43
CA MET A 193 15.19 -5.16 -5.19
C MET A 193 15.44 -5.19 -6.70
N LEU A 194 16.46 -4.49 -7.20
CA LEU A 194 16.87 -4.51 -8.62
C LEU A 194 17.31 -5.89 -9.09
N ALA A 195 17.97 -6.65 -8.21
CA ALA A 195 18.43 -8.00 -8.50
C ALA A 195 17.30 -9.05 -8.52
N LEU A 196 16.05 -8.69 -8.16
CA LEU A 196 14.95 -9.64 -8.16
C LEU A 196 14.54 -10.02 -9.59
N PRO A 197 14.63 -11.31 -9.96
CA PRO A 197 14.21 -11.75 -11.29
C PRO A 197 12.70 -11.55 -11.44
N ASN A 198 12.27 -11.11 -12.62
CA ASN A 198 10.87 -10.90 -13.02
C ASN A 198 10.08 -9.85 -12.20
N PHE A 199 10.52 -9.41 -11.02
CA PHE A 199 9.81 -8.42 -10.20
C PHE A 199 9.47 -7.15 -11.00
N TRP A 200 10.46 -6.64 -11.73
CA TRP A 200 10.33 -5.45 -12.56
C TRP A 200 9.58 -5.67 -13.87
N GLY A 201 9.51 -6.92 -14.34
CA GLY A 201 8.83 -7.26 -15.59
C GLY A 201 7.32 -7.04 -15.55
N HIS A 202 6.73 -6.94 -14.36
CA HIS A 202 5.29 -6.76 -14.17
C HIS A 202 4.87 -5.35 -13.75
N ILE A 203 5.81 -4.48 -13.39
CA ILE A 203 5.49 -3.13 -12.92
C ILE A 203 5.05 -2.27 -14.11
N GLU A 204 3.83 -1.77 -14.06
CA GLU A 204 3.22 -0.87 -15.05
C GLU A 204 3.20 0.58 -14.55
N TYR A 205 3.08 0.77 -13.23
CA TYR A 205 3.07 2.06 -12.56
C TYR A 205 4.18 2.12 -11.52
N LEU A 206 5.10 3.07 -11.67
CA LEU A 206 6.16 3.34 -10.71
C LEU A 206 6.07 4.80 -10.26
N LYS A 207 5.86 5.02 -8.97
CA LYS A 207 6.02 6.33 -8.35
C LYS A 207 7.14 6.26 -7.33
N VAL A 208 8.11 7.15 -7.47
CA VAL A 208 9.26 7.21 -6.58
C VAL A 208 9.47 8.65 -6.11
N ASP A 209 9.58 8.84 -4.80
CA ASP A 209 9.83 10.13 -4.16
C ASP A 209 11.19 10.12 -3.47
N HIS A 210 11.96 11.20 -3.63
CA HIS A 210 13.32 11.35 -3.13
C HIS A 210 14.23 10.14 -3.43
N CYS A 211 14.28 9.71 -4.68
CA CYS A 211 15.02 8.50 -5.08
C CYS A 211 16.03 8.76 -6.19
N ASP A 212 16.57 9.98 -6.19
CA ASP A 212 17.73 10.39 -6.96
C ASP A 212 18.88 9.37 -6.88
N ASN A 213 19.27 8.99 -5.66
CA ASN A 213 20.32 7.98 -5.44
C ASN A 213 19.95 6.61 -6.01
N LEU A 214 18.66 6.28 -6.04
CA LEU A 214 18.19 4.97 -6.51
C LEU A 214 18.23 4.89 -8.03
N LEU A 215 17.72 5.91 -8.73
CA LEU A 215 17.79 5.95 -10.19
C LEU A 215 19.24 6.07 -10.69
N GLU A 216 20.09 6.80 -9.98
CA GLU A 216 21.53 6.84 -10.24
C GLU A 216 22.17 5.46 -10.08
N THR A 217 21.86 4.75 -9.00
CA THR A 217 22.40 3.41 -8.75
C THR A 217 21.93 2.40 -9.81
N ALA A 218 20.64 2.43 -10.17
CA ALA A 218 20.10 1.60 -11.25
C ALA A 218 20.80 1.87 -12.58
N ALA A 219 20.99 3.14 -12.94
CA ALA A 219 21.66 3.53 -14.18
C ALA A 219 23.15 3.13 -14.17
N ALA A 220 23.84 3.33 -13.05
CA ALA A 220 25.25 2.97 -12.89
C ALA A 220 25.49 1.46 -12.99
N ASN A 221 24.56 0.65 -12.50
CA ASN A 221 24.63 -0.81 -12.54
C ASN A 221 24.20 -1.41 -13.89
N ASN A 222 23.97 -0.58 -14.92
CA ASN A 222 23.40 -1.00 -16.21
C ASN A 222 22.16 -1.89 -16.03
N ALA A 223 21.29 -1.52 -15.09
CA ALA A 223 20.07 -2.28 -14.84
C ALA A 223 19.29 -2.47 -16.15
N MET A 224 18.71 -3.66 -16.33
CA MET A 224 17.94 -4.00 -17.52
C MET A 224 16.87 -2.93 -17.79
N PRO A 225 16.67 -2.49 -19.03
CA PRO A 225 15.63 -1.52 -19.37
C PRO A 225 14.27 -1.95 -18.83
N LEU A 226 13.60 -1.05 -18.12
CA LEU A 226 12.34 -1.35 -17.44
C LEU A 226 11.16 -1.11 -18.38
N LEU A 227 11.05 -1.98 -19.39
CA LEU A 227 10.17 -1.79 -20.55
C LEU A 227 8.67 -1.84 -20.22
N SER A 228 8.29 -2.51 -19.12
CA SER A 228 6.90 -2.72 -18.70
C SER A 228 6.25 -1.48 -18.12
N ILE A 229 7.05 -0.52 -17.64
CA ILE A 229 6.55 0.67 -16.94
C ILE A 229 5.91 1.61 -17.97
N ARG A 230 4.63 1.92 -17.77
CA ARG A 230 3.81 2.81 -18.61
C ARG A 230 3.64 4.19 -18.02
N THR A 231 3.65 4.25 -16.68
CA THR A 231 3.58 5.50 -15.92
C THR A 231 4.73 5.56 -14.96
N LEU A 232 5.58 6.57 -15.13
CA LEU A 232 6.66 6.91 -14.20
C LEU A 232 6.37 8.27 -13.59
N LYS A 233 6.34 8.33 -12.25
CA LYS A 233 6.28 9.58 -11.51
C LYS A 233 7.51 9.71 -10.63
N ILE A 234 8.36 10.67 -10.94
CA ILE A 234 9.52 11.02 -10.13
C ILE A 234 9.21 12.34 -9.43
N MET A 235 9.20 12.31 -8.11
CA MET A 235 9.11 13.51 -7.29
C MET A 235 10.53 13.94 -6.90
N ASP A 236 10.73 15.24 -6.67
CA ASP A 236 12.00 15.83 -6.24
C ASP A 236 13.18 15.51 -7.20
N VAL A 237 13.10 16.05 -8.41
CA VAL A 237 14.05 15.80 -9.50
C VAL A 237 15.28 16.70 -9.35
N ARG A 238 16.47 16.11 -9.27
CA ARG A 238 17.76 16.82 -9.32
C ARG A 238 18.33 16.90 -10.75
N PRO A 239 19.27 17.81 -11.03
CA PRO A 239 20.05 17.78 -12.26
C PRO A 239 20.71 16.40 -12.45
N GLY A 240 20.49 15.75 -13.59
CA GLY A 240 21.00 14.40 -13.89
C GLY A 240 20.01 13.26 -13.64
N THR A 241 19.04 13.41 -12.74
CA THR A 241 18.01 12.37 -12.47
C THR A 241 17.21 12.04 -13.73
N LEU A 242 16.86 13.06 -14.53
CA LEU A 242 16.13 12.88 -15.79
C LEU A 242 16.94 12.10 -16.84
N ALA A 243 18.25 12.35 -16.93
CA ALA A 243 19.11 11.65 -17.86
C ALA A 243 19.23 10.15 -17.49
N ASN A 244 19.33 9.86 -16.19
CA ASN A 244 19.33 8.48 -15.69
C ASN A 244 17.98 7.80 -15.93
N ALA A 245 16.86 8.51 -15.68
CA ALA A 245 15.53 8.00 -15.98
C ALA A 245 15.36 7.72 -17.48
N ALA A 246 15.78 8.63 -18.37
CA ALA A 246 15.69 8.41 -19.82
C ALA A 246 16.45 7.16 -20.29
N ARG A 247 17.59 6.83 -19.65
CA ARG A 247 18.35 5.60 -19.92
C ARG A 247 17.62 4.34 -19.44
N LEU A 248 17.00 4.38 -18.26
CA LEU A 248 16.29 3.24 -17.66
C LEU A 248 14.92 2.98 -18.29
N PHE A 249 14.27 4.03 -18.80
CA PHE A 249 12.91 4.01 -19.33
C PHE A 249 12.85 4.56 -20.77
N PRO A 250 13.56 3.94 -21.74
CA PRO A 250 13.66 4.46 -23.11
C PRO A 250 12.29 4.59 -23.79
N ASN A 251 11.34 3.76 -23.37
CA ASN A 251 9.97 3.71 -23.84
C ASN A 251 9.09 4.90 -23.44
N GLN A 252 9.58 5.78 -22.55
CA GLN A 252 8.84 6.92 -22.01
C GLN A 252 9.38 8.28 -22.46
N ALA A 253 10.33 8.31 -23.39
CA ALA A 253 11.01 9.52 -23.86
C ALA A 253 10.13 10.53 -24.66
N GLY A 254 8.80 10.41 -24.60
CA GLY A 254 7.86 11.42 -25.09
C GLY A 254 7.44 12.34 -23.94
N THR A 255 8.29 13.29 -23.55
CA THR A 255 7.97 14.25 -22.49
C THR A 255 6.94 15.26 -22.99
N HIS A 256 5.68 15.10 -22.56
CA HIS A 256 4.72 16.20 -22.61
C HIS A 256 5.03 17.11 -21.42
N ASP A 257 5.83 18.14 -21.68
CA ASP A 257 6.00 19.26 -20.77
C ASP A 257 4.66 20.01 -20.73
N ARG A 258 3.75 19.59 -19.86
CA ARG A 258 2.47 20.26 -19.64
C ARG A 258 2.59 21.10 -18.38
N ASP A 259 2.63 22.40 -18.62
CA ASP A 259 2.27 23.53 -17.77
C ASP A 259 2.06 23.23 -16.28
N HIS A 260 2.86 23.91 -15.46
CA HIS A 260 2.67 24.09 -14.03
C HIS A 260 1.21 24.47 -13.68
N VAL A 261 0.37 23.47 -13.39
CA VAL A 261 -0.89 23.70 -12.68
C VAL A 261 -0.54 23.89 -11.20
N LYS A 262 -0.62 25.14 -10.75
CA LYS A 262 -0.59 25.50 -9.33
C LYS A 262 -1.68 24.70 -8.60
N GLY A 263 -1.27 24.03 -7.53
CA GLY A 263 -2.08 23.08 -6.80
C GLY A 263 -3.37 23.62 -6.21
N GLY A 264 -4.30 22.68 -5.97
CA GLY A 264 -5.48 22.89 -5.15
C GLY A 264 -6.36 21.65 -5.16
N GLY A 265 -6.38 20.92 -4.03
CA GLY A 265 -7.54 20.12 -3.62
C GLY A 265 -7.63 18.69 -4.15
N ASP A 266 -7.47 17.73 -3.22
CA ASP A 266 -8.32 16.54 -3.03
C ASP A 266 -8.90 15.85 -4.29
N ASP A 267 -8.17 14.88 -4.86
CA ASP A 267 -8.66 14.05 -5.96
C ASP A 267 -9.02 12.63 -5.50
N GLY A 268 -10.28 12.47 -5.12
CA GLY A 268 -11.01 11.22 -5.29
C GLY A 268 -11.33 11.02 -6.78
N VAL A 269 -10.56 10.18 -7.48
CA VAL A 269 -10.76 9.89 -8.91
C VAL A 269 -11.66 8.66 -9.10
N ALA A 270 -12.76 8.85 -9.84
CA ALA A 270 -13.62 7.81 -10.39
C ALA A 270 -13.03 7.24 -11.71
N PRO A 271 -13.32 5.98 -12.10
CA PRO A 271 -12.79 5.39 -13.32
C PRO A 271 -13.77 5.54 -14.50
N GLY A 272 -13.26 5.86 -15.70
CA GLY A 272 -14.08 5.81 -16.90
C GLY A 272 -13.46 6.36 -18.19
N GLU A 273 -12.27 5.90 -18.61
CA GLU A 273 -11.85 6.02 -20.02
C GLU A 273 -11.07 4.77 -20.47
N SER A 274 -11.43 4.27 -21.66
CA SER A 274 -10.84 3.09 -22.32
C SER A 274 -9.61 3.44 -23.18
N PRO A 275 -8.69 2.50 -23.44
CA PRO A 275 -7.28 2.82 -23.57
C PRO A 275 -6.76 2.86 -25.01
N GLY A 276 -6.36 4.04 -25.47
CA GLY A 276 -5.12 4.16 -26.24
C GLY A 276 -3.96 4.16 -25.24
N ALA A 277 -2.95 3.31 -25.42
CA ALA A 277 -1.82 3.22 -24.48
C ALA A 277 -0.89 4.45 -24.58
N VAL A 278 -1.38 5.60 -24.11
CA VAL A 278 -0.56 6.81 -23.93
C VAL A 278 0.35 6.57 -22.73
N ARG A 279 1.66 6.47 -22.98
CA ARG A 279 2.67 6.42 -21.92
C ARG A 279 2.88 7.84 -21.40
N ARG A 280 2.82 8.03 -20.09
CA ARG A 280 2.88 9.36 -19.46
C ARG A 280 3.98 9.39 -18.41
N VAL A 281 4.92 10.31 -18.57
CA VAL A 281 5.83 10.71 -17.50
C VAL A 281 5.25 11.95 -16.85
N GLU A 282 5.14 11.95 -15.53
CA GLU A 282 4.75 13.14 -14.78
C GLU A 282 5.90 13.57 -13.88
N TYR A 283 6.30 14.82 -14.03
CA TYR A 283 7.28 15.46 -13.17
C TYR A 283 6.58 16.48 -12.29
N LEU A 284 6.81 16.39 -10.99
CA LEU A 284 6.33 17.38 -10.03
C LEU A 284 7.55 18.03 -9.40
N GLN A 285 7.91 19.20 -9.91
CA GLN A 285 8.95 20.03 -9.34
C GLN A 285 8.34 20.84 -8.19
N TYR A 286 8.77 20.58 -6.96
CA TYR A 286 8.41 21.44 -5.84
C TYR A 286 9.25 22.71 -5.94
N GLY A 287 8.60 23.85 -6.16
CA GLY A 287 9.24 25.15 -6.05
C GLY A 287 9.65 25.39 -4.60
N GLY A 288 10.93 25.17 -4.29
CA GLY A 288 11.53 25.60 -3.04
C GLY A 288 11.46 27.12 -2.93
N ARG A 289 10.88 27.63 -1.84
CA ARG A 289 11.05 29.01 -1.40
C ARG A 289 12.31 29.12 -0.56
#